data_AF-A0A146JCK5-F1
#
_entry.id   AF-A0A146JCK5-F1
#
_cell.length_a   1.000
_cell.length_b   1.000
_cell.length_c   1.000
_cell.angle_alpha   90.00
_cell.angle_beta   90.00
_cell.angle_gamma   90.00
#
_symmetry.space_group_name_H-M   'P 1'
#
loop_
_entity.id
_entity.type
_entity.pdbx_description
1 polymer ?
#
loop_
_entity_poly.entity_id
_entity_poly.type
_entity_poly.pdbx_seq_one_letter_code
_entity_poly.pdbx_strand_id
1 'polypeptide(L)'
;MADYIVVLYKGKIMEKGLKENVVKNPLHPYTKLLLQSLPPDHPKNRKTFIAIKEDTDLKEGCEFRGRCPNAQDLCKQKPDYKTIDGREVYCHFV
;
A
#
# COMPACT_ATOMS: atom_id res chain seq x y z
N MET A 1 -10.97 -15.10 -13.43
CA MET A 1 -10.36 -13.76 -13.24
C MET A 1 -11.26 -12.96 -12.31
N ALA A 2 -10.71 -12.10 -11.46
CA ALA A 2 -11.50 -11.22 -10.59
C ALA A 2 -11.62 -9.82 -11.22
N ASP A 3 -12.76 -9.16 -11.00
CA ASP A 3 -13.01 -7.79 -11.48
C ASP A 3 -12.47 -6.73 -10.51
N TYR A 4 -12.47 -7.05 -9.21
CA TYR A 4 -11.98 -6.18 -8.14
C TYR A 4 -10.81 -6.82 -7.39
N ILE A 5 -9.92 -5.97 -6.89
CA ILE A 5 -8.83 -6.34 -5.98
C ILE A 5 -9.06 -5.63 -4.65
N VAL A 6 -8.84 -6.36 -3.56
CA VAL A 6 -8.81 -5.84 -2.18
C VAL A 6 -7.44 -6.16 -1.59
N VAL A 7 -6.72 -5.13 -1.20
CA VAL A 7 -5.40 -5.23 -0.58
C VAL A 7 -5.57 -5.11 0.93
N LEU A 8 -5.16 -6.14 1.67
CA LEU A 8 -5.28 -6.22 3.12
C LEU A 8 -3.92 -6.14 3.80
N TYR A 9 -3.86 -5.44 4.94
CA TYR A 9 -2.69 -5.46 5.82
C TYR A 9 -3.13 -5.36 7.29
N LYS A 10 -2.65 -6.29 8.14
CA LYS A 10 -2.99 -6.38 9.57
C LYS A 10 -4.52 -6.23 9.84
N GLY A 11 -5.35 -6.88 9.02
CA GLY A 11 -6.81 -6.86 9.14
C GLY A 11 -7.52 -5.62 8.62
N LYS A 12 -6.81 -4.68 7.97
CA LYS A 12 -7.38 -3.48 7.35
C LYS A 12 -7.31 -3.52 5.83
N ILE A 13 -8.38 -3.05 5.19
CA ILE A 13 -8.39 -2.79 3.74
C ILE A 13 -7.56 -1.54 3.50
N MET A 14 -6.44 -1.70 2.81
CA MET A 14 -5.52 -0.61 2.46
C MET A 14 -5.92 0.06 1.15
N GLU A 15 -6.38 -0.74 0.19
CA GLU A 15 -6.82 -0.28 -1.13
C GLU A 15 -7.80 -1.29 -1.73
N LYS A 16 -8.88 -0.81 -2.33
CA LYS A 16 -9.89 -1.63 -3.01
C LYS A 16 -10.38 -0.93 -4.27
N GLY A 17 -10.51 -1.67 -5.37
CA GLY A 17 -11.06 -1.14 -6.61
C GLY A 17 -10.92 -2.10 -7.79
N LEU A 18 -11.20 -1.60 -8.99
CA LEU A 18 -11.06 -2.38 -10.22
C LEU A 18 -9.62 -2.88 -10.38
N LYS A 19 -9.47 -4.13 -10.82
CA LYS A 19 -8.18 -4.81 -10.96
C LYS A 19 -7.15 -3.96 -11.72
N GLU A 20 -7.60 -3.31 -12.80
CA GLU A 20 -6.72 -2.54 -13.67
C GLU A 20 -6.20 -1.28 -12.99
N ASN A 21 -7.02 -0.61 -12.20
CA ASN A 21 -6.61 0.59 -11.49
C ASN A 21 -5.62 0.25 -10.38
N VAL A 22 -5.90 -0.80 -9.60
CA VAL A 22 -5.04 -1.24 -8.48
C VAL A 22 -3.69 -1.74 -8.97
N VAL A 23 -3.64 -2.46 -10.11
CA VAL A 23 -2.38 -2.99 -10.66
C VAL A 23 -1.59 -1.95 -11.43
N LYS A 24 -2.24 -1.13 -12.28
CA LYS A 24 -1.53 -0.17 -13.16
C LYS A 24 -1.15 1.11 -12.42
N ASN A 25 -2.01 1.60 -11.53
CA ASN A 25 -1.81 2.84 -10.79
C ASN A 25 -2.22 2.69 -9.32
N PRO A 26 -1.53 1.82 -8.55
CA PRO A 26 -1.77 1.66 -7.11
C PRO A 26 -1.63 3.00 -6.40
N LEU A 27 -2.59 3.37 -5.55
CA LEU A 27 -2.54 4.62 -4.79
C LEU A 27 -1.80 4.43 -3.48
N HIS A 28 -2.07 3.35 -2.75
CA HIS A 28 -1.51 3.14 -1.43
C HIS A 28 -0.03 2.71 -1.51
N PRO A 29 0.89 3.28 -0.69
CA PRO A 29 2.30 2.89 -0.68
C PRO A 29 2.54 1.39 -0.46
N TYR A 30 1.72 0.74 0.36
CA TYR A 30 1.75 -0.71 0.52
C TYR A 30 1.48 -1.47 -0.78
N THR A 31 0.42 -1.11 -1.52
CA THR A 31 0.10 -1.75 -2.82
C THR A 31 1.23 -1.54 -3.82
N LYS A 32 1.82 -0.33 -3.86
CA LYS A 32 3.00 -0.02 -4.68
C LYS A 32 4.16 -0.98 -4.37
N LEU A 33 4.46 -1.19 -3.09
CA LEU A 33 5.54 -2.07 -2.66
C LEU A 33 5.25 -3.55 -2.96
N LEU A 34 4.01 -4.00 -2.79
CA LEU A 34 3.60 -5.36 -3.15
C LEU A 34 3.81 -5.63 -4.64
N LEU A 35 3.37 -4.71 -5.51
CA LEU A 35 3.54 -4.86 -6.96
C LEU A 35 4.99 -4.77 -7.38
N GLN A 36 5.79 -3.93 -6.71
CA GLN A 36 7.23 -3.89 -6.92
C GLN A 36 7.93 -5.17 -6.50
N SER A 37 7.37 -5.92 -5.54
CA SER A 37 7.90 -7.20 -5.03
C SER A 37 7.74 -8.37 -6.01
N LEU A 38 6.97 -8.18 -7.09
CA LEU A 38 6.82 -9.19 -8.12
C LEU A 38 8.16 -9.40 -8.84
N PRO A 39 8.51 -10.66 -9.18
CA PRO A 39 9.70 -10.93 -9.96
C PRO A 39 9.60 -10.22 -11.31
N PRO A 40 10.69 -9.61 -11.80
CA PRO A 40 10.69 -9.01 -13.13
C PRO A 40 10.59 -10.09 -14.20
N ASP A 41 10.02 -9.74 -15.36
CA ASP A 41 9.97 -10.64 -16.53
C ASP A 41 11.37 -11.04 -17.03
N HIS A 42 12.37 -10.19 -16.80
CA HIS A 42 13.76 -10.45 -17.17
C HIS A 42 14.70 -10.22 -15.97
N PRO A 43 15.66 -11.12 -15.69
CA PRO A 43 16.52 -11.04 -14.51
C PRO A 43 17.38 -9.77 -14.43
N LYS A 44 17.66 -9.13 -15.57
CA LYS A 44 18.38 -7.83 -15.64
C LYS A 44 17.59 -6.65 -15.07
N ASN A 45 16.27 -6.78 -14.93
CA ASN A 45 15.39 -5.73 -14.40
C ASN A 45 15.10 -5.92 -12.89
N ARG A 46 15.88 -6.77 -12.21
CA ARG A 46 15.71 -7.04 -10.79
C ARG A 46 16.02 -5.78 -10.00
N LYS A 47 14.99 -5.20 -9.39
CA LYS A 47 15.13 -4.06 -8.48
C LYS A 47 15.72 -4.54 -7.15
N THR A 48 16.68 -3.80 -6.62
CA THR A 48 17.19 -4.03 -5.27
C THR A 48 16.16 -3.55 -4.26
N PHE A 49 15.61 -4.45 -3.45
CA PHE A 49 14.73 -4.06 -2.35
C PHE A 49 15.57 -3.55 -1.20
N ILE A 50 15.31 -2.31 -0.77
CA ILE A 50 15.77 -1.85 0.53
C ILE A 50 14.80 -2.44 1.54
N ALA A 51 15.29 -3.28 2.44
CA ALA A 51 14.51 -3.76 3.55
C ALA A 51 14.04 -2.56 4.38
N ILE A 52 12.74 -2.29 4.37
CA ILE A 52 12.17 -1.24 5.20
C ILE A 52 12.17 -1.78 6.63
N LYS A 53 12.97 -1.16 7.50
CA LYS A 53 13.04 -1.52 8.91
C LYS A 53 11.65 -1.31 9.52
N GLU A 54 11.02 -2.39 9.97
CA GLU A 54 9.73 -2.29 10.64
C GLU A 54 9.93 -1.70 12.03
N ASP A 55 9.35 -0.52 12.25
CA ASP A 55 9.08 -0.05 13.61
C ASP A 55 7.86 -0.81 14.13
N THR A 56 8.09 -1.72 15.09
CA THR A 56 7.08 -2.62 15.65
C THR A 56 6.39 -2.05 16.89
N ASP A 57 6.88 -0.95 17.45
CA ASP A 57 6.31 -0.34 18.67
C ASP A 57 5.11 0.59 18.38
N LEU A 58 4.48 0.42 17.22
CA LEU A 58 3.40 1.28 16.74
C LEU A 58 2.04 0.75 17.18
N LYS A 59 1.53 1.27 18.30
CA LYS A 59 0.21 0.92 18.84
C LYS A 59 -0.94 1.70 18.20
N GLU A 60 -0.65 2.90 17.66
CA GLU A 60 -1.67 3.84 17.18
C GLU A 60 -1.34 4.43 15.80
N GLY A 61 -2.40 4.80 15.08
CA GLY A 61 -2.33 5.42 13.76
C GLY A 61 -2.54 4.45 12.60
N CYS A 62 -1.99 4.81 11.44
CA CYS A 62 -2.01 3.97 10.25
C CYS A 62 -1.25 2.65 10.48
N GLU A 63 -1.92 1.53 10.22
CA GLU A 63 -1.38 0.18 10.47
C GLU A 63 -0.11 -0.10 9.65
N PHE A 64 0.08 0.58 8.51
CA PHE A 64 1.26 0.42 7.66
C PHE A 64 2.39 1.42 7.97
N ARG A 65 2.21 2.37 8.90
CA ARG A 65 3.18 3.45 9.17
C ARG A 65 4.62 2.97 9.37
N GLY A 66 4.81 1.90 10.15
CA GLY A 66 6.15 1.38 10.49
C GLY A 66 6.92 0.77 9.32
N ARG A 67 6.26 0.52 8.18
CA ARG A 67 6.88 0.05 6.93
C ARG A 67 6.62 0.98 5.75
N CYS A 68 5.97 2.12 5.97
CA CYS A 68 5.61 3.02 4.88
C CYS A 68 6.80 3.94 4.55
N PRO A 69 7.29 3.94 3.29
CA PRO A 69 8.38 4.84 2.88
C PRO A 69 7.95 6.31 2.87
N ASN A 70 6.64 6.57 2.87
CA ASN A 70 6.04 7.90 2.89
C ASN A 70 5.45 8.25 4.26
N ALA A 71 5.83 7.54 5.33
CA ALA A 71 5.32 7.81 6.67
C ALA A 71 5.66 9.24 7.12
N GLN A 72 4.66 9.94 7.64
CA GLN A 72 4.81 11.27 8.24
C GLN A 72 4.11 11.32 9.60
N ASP A 73 4.24 12.42 10.34
CA ASP A 73 3.64 12.58 11.66
C ASP A 73 2.11 12.38 11.66
N LEU A 74 1.41 12.81 10.61
CA LEU A 74 -0.04 12.62 10.49
C LEU A 74 -0.45 11.13 10.50
N CYS A 75 0.43 10.22 10.07
CA CYS A 75 0.20 8.78 10.14
C CYS A 75 0.17 8.22 11.58
N LYS A 76 0.50 9.03 12.60
CA LYS A 76 0.21 8.71 14.01
C LYS A 76 -1.29 8.67 14.30
N GLN A 77 -2.11 9.26 13.43
CA GLN A 77 -3.57 9.16 13.45
C GLN A 77 -4.05 8.18 12.39
N LYS A 78 -5.20 7.55 12.62
CA LYS A 78 -5.81 6.65 11.63
C LYS A 78 -6.33 7.47 10.45
N PRO A 79 -6.00 7.12 9.20
CA PRO A 79 -6.64 7.74 8.05
C PRO A 79 -8.09 7.29 7.94
N ASP A 80 -8.92 8.15 7.35
CA ASP A 80 -10.23 7.73 6.86
C ASP A 80 -10.10 7.05 5.50
N TYR A 81 -11.13 6.32 5.11
CA TYR A 81 -11.26 5.82 3.75
C TYR A 81 -11.59 6.97 2.81
N LYS A 82 -10.76 7.14 1.77
CA LYS A 82 -10.99 8.09 0.68
C LYS A 82 -11.41 7.35 -0.58
N THR A 83 -12.34 7.91 -1.33
CA THR A 83 -12.75 7.38 -2.63
C THR A 83 -12.13 8.19 -3.76
N ILE A 84 -11.27 7.56 -4.56
CA ILE A 84 -10.56 8.20 -5.69
C ILE A 84 -10.72 7.33 -6.93
N ASP A 85 -11.35 7.87 -7.98
CA ASP A 85 -11.66 7.14 -9.23
C ASP A 85 -12.37 5.80 -8.99
N GLY A 86 -13.34 5.77 -8.07
CA GLY A 86 -14.07 4.56 -7.71
C GLY A 86 -13.26 3.54 -6.91
N ARG A 87 -12.12 3.94 -6.32
CA ARG A 87 -11.30 3.12 -5.44
C ARG A 87 -11.39 3.62 -4.01
N GLU A 88 -11.55 2.71 -3.05
CA GLU A 88 -11.47 3.02 -1.63
C GLU A 88 -10.01 2.85 -1.17
N VAL A 89 -9.44 3.87 -0.53
CA VAL A 89 -8.03 3.87 -0.11
C VAL A 89 -7.90 4.39 1.30
N TYR A 90 -7.15 3.66 2.13
CA TYR A 90 -6.90 3.98 3.54
C TYR A 90 -5.54 4.67 3.67
N CYS A 91 -5.47 5.96 3.37
CA CYS A 91 -4.21 6.72 3.42
C CYS A 91 -4.48 8.22 3.58
N HIS A 92 -3.60 8.91 4.31
CA HIS A 92 -3.67 10.37 4.45
C HIS A 92 -3.26 11.09 3.16
N PHE A 93 -2.34 10.53 2.37
CA PHE A 93 -1.64 11.20 1.27
C PHE A 93 -1.99 10.64 -0.12
N VAL A 94 -3.25 10.28 -0.28
CA VAL A 94 -3.85 9.94 -1.57
C VAL A 94 -4.80 11.02 -2.02
#